data_AF-A0A1G3K4E1-F1
#
_entry.id   AF-A0A1G3K4E1-F1
#
_cell.length_a   1.000
_cell.length_b   1.000
_cell.length_c   1.000
_cell.angle_alpha   90.00
_cell.angle_beta   90.00
_cell.angle_gamma   90.00
#
_symmetry.space_group_name_H-M   'P 1'
#
loop_
_entity.id
_entity.type
_entity.pdbx_description
1 polymer ?
#
loop_
_entity_poly.entity_id
_entity_poly.type
_entity_poly.pdbx_seq_one_letter_code
_entity_poly.pdbx_strand_id
1 'polypeptide(L)'
;MVGIGKQLLMTRGALTTFSIANDVAKYFAILPAIFVVLYPSLGVLNLMGLASPSSAILSAIIFNALIIPLLVPLALRGVAYRPMPAASQLLHNLGVYGAGGVIAPFIGIKLIDLAIAGLGLV
;
A
#
# COMPACT_ATOMS: atom_id res chain seq x y z
N MET A 1 -16.99 -27.95 -7.89
CA MET A 1 -15.59 -27.65 -8.28
C MET A 1 -15.38 -26.25 -8.86
N VAL A 2 -16.24 -25.74 -9.76
CA VAL A 2 -16.00 -24.45 -10.46
C VAL A 2 -15.92 -23.21 -9.54
N GLY A 3 -16.64 -23.20 -8.40
CA GLY A 3 -16.65 -22.06 -7.48
C GLY A 3 -15.31 -21.78 -6.78
N ILE A 4 -14.59 -22.83 -6.35
CA ILE A 4 -13.29 -22.68 -5.66
C ILE A 4 -12.24 -22.14 -6.62
N GLY A 5 -12.20 -22.64 -7.87
CA GLY A 5 -11.29 -22.12 -8.89
C GLY A 5 -11.54 -20.64 -9.21
N LYS A 6 -12.81 -20.23 -9.33
CA LYS A 6 -13.18 -18.83 -9.50
C LYS A 6 -12.77 -17.97 -8.29
N GLN A 7 -12.97 -18.45 -7.07
CA GLN A 7 -12.55 -17.74 -5.85
C GLN A 7 -11.04 -17.56 -5.77
N LEU A 8 -10.25 -18.57 -6.12
CA LEU A 8 -8.79 -18.49 -6.16
C LEU A 8 -8.30 -17.46 -7.20
N LEU A 9 -8.89 -17.46 -8.40
CA LEU A 9 -8.58 -16.48 -9.44
C LEU A 9 -8.90 -15.05 -9.00
N MET A 10 -10.07 -14.83 -8.36
CA MET A 10 -10.45 -13.51 -7.86
C MET A 10 -9.54 -13.04 -6.73
N THR A 11 -9.19 -13.92 -5.81
CA THR A 11 -8.28 -13.60 -4.71
C THR A 11 -6.91 -13.18 -5.23
N ARG A 12 -6.37 -13.91 -6.21
CA ARG A 12 -5.10 -13.56 -6.85
C ARG A 12 -5.17 -12.21 -7.55
N GLY A 13 -6.22 -11.95 -8.32
CA GLY A 13 -6.43 -10.67 -9.00
C GLY A 13 -6.52 -9.49 -8.02
N ALA A 14 -7.28 -9.64 -6.95
CA ALA A 14 -7.40 -8.65 -5.88
C ALA A 14 -6.05 -8.34 -5.22
N LEU A 15 -5.31 -9.37 -4.83
CA LEU A 15 -3.99 -9.21 -4.21
C LEU A 15 -2.99 -8.55 -5.17
N THR A 16 -2.98 -8.93 -6.45
CA THR A 16 -2.09 -8.28 -7.44
C THR A 16 -2.45 -6.80 -7.62
N THR A 17 -3.72 -6.46 -7.72
CA THR A 17 -4.16 -5.05 -7.80
C THR A 17 -3.77 -4.26 -6.55
N PHE A 18 -3.98 -4.83 -5.36
CA PHE A 18 -3.60 -4.21 -4.10
C PHE A 18 -2.08 -3.98 -4.04
N SER A 19 -1.28 -5.02 -4.32
CA SER A 19 0.18 -4.94 -4.24
C SER A 19 0.77 -3.92 -5.21
N ILE A 20 0.26 -3.84 -6.45
CA ILE A 20 0.69 -2.83 -7.42
C ILE A 20 0.38 -1.42 -6.91
N ALA A 21 -0.86 -1.18 -6.48
CA ALA A 21 -1.26 0.12 -5.93
C ALA A 21 -0.42 0.51 -4.71
N ASN A 22 -0.13 -0.46 -3.85
CA ASN A 22 0.71 -0.29 -2.68
C ASN A 22 2.16 0.08 -3.04
N ASP A 23 2.74 -0.56 -4.04
CA ASP A 23 4.10 -0.24 -4.49
C ASP A 23 4.19 1.19 -5.05
N VAL A 24 3.19 1.62 -5.82
CA VAL A 24 3.08 3.00 -6.31
C VAL A 24 3.06 3.99 -5.14
N ALA A 25 2.23 3.73 -4.13
CA ALA A 25 2.13 4.62 -2.97
C ALA A 25 3.44 4.71 -2.17
N LYS A 26 4.19 3.61 -2.04
CA LYS A 26 5.50 3.62 -1.36
C LYS A 26 6.54 4.47 -2.10
N TYR A 27 6.50 4.53 -3.42
CA TYR A 27 7.40 5.42 -4.18
C TYR A 27 7.19 6.89 -3.80
N PHE A 28 5.96 7.31 -3.50
CA PHE A 28 5.70 8.68 -3.02
C PHE A 28 6.29 8.98 -1.64
N ALA A 29 6.54 7.97 -0.80
CA ALA A 29 7.25 8.16 0.46
C ALA A 29 8.78 8.18 0.26
N ILE A 30 9.30 7.28 -0.55
CA ILE A 30 10.74 7.00 -0.65
C ILE A 30 11.44 7.98 -1.61
N LEU A 31 10.85 8.30 -2.76
CA LEU A 31 11.50 9.15 -3.76
C LEU A 31 11.85 10.54 -3.18
N PRO A 32 10.94 11.27 -2.52
CA PRO A 32 11.28 12.57 -1.94
C PRO A 32 12.37 12.45 -0.88
N ALA A 33 12.33 11.42 -0.04
CA ALA A 33 13.31 11.19 1.01
C ALA A 33 14.74 11.02 0.44
N ILE A 34 14.90 10.22 -0.61
CA ILE A 34 16.22 10.00 -1.23
C ILE A 34 16.73 11.27 -1.92
N PHE A 35 15.86 11.98 -2.63
CA PHE A 35 16.29 13.10 -3.45
C PHE A 35 16.44 14.42 -2.70
N VAL A 36 15.72 14.65 -1.59
CA VAL A 36 15.80 15.90 -0.81
C VAL A 36 17.22 16.19 -0.30
N VAL A 37 18.01 15.15 -0.02
CA VAL A 37 19.41 15.31 0.42
C VAL A 37 20.27 15.92 -0.69
N LEU A 38 20.03 15.56 -1.95
CA LEU A 38 20.80 16.03 -3.11
C LEU A 38 20.19 17.27 -3.76
N TYR A 39 18.87 17.39 -3.73
CA TYR A 39 18.08 18.45 -4.36
C TYR A 39 16.99 18.92 -3.39
N PRO A 40 17.29 19.86 -2.48
CA PRO A 40 16.33 20.35 -1.49
C PRO A 40 15.04 20.93 -2.09
N SER A 41 15.11 21.47 -3.31
CA SER A 41 13.95 21.94 -4.08
C SER A 41 12.92 20.85 -4.37
N LEU A 42 13.32 19.57 -4.36
CA LEU A 42 12.42 18.43 -4.51
C LEU A 42 11.65 18.08 -3.22
N GLY A 43 11.85 18.82 -2.13
CA GLY A 43 11.05 18.69 -0.90
C GLY A 43 9.55 18.87 -1.12
N VAL A 44 9.15 19.60 -2.17
CA VAL A 44 7.74 19.73 -2.59
C VAL A 44 7.09 18.41 -3.02
N LEU A 45 7.89 17.39 -3.37
CA LEU A 45 7.40 16.06 -3.70
C LEU A 45 7.00 15.25 -2.47
N ASN A 46 7.31 15.73 -1.25
CA ASN A 46 6.88 15.11 0.00
C ASN A 46 5.37 15.30 0.24
N LEU A 47 4.56 14.63 -0.58
CA LEU A 47 3.10 14.66 -0.53
C LEU A 47 2.55 14.20 0.83
N MET A 48 3.29 13.31 1.52
CA MET A 48 2.91 12.79 2.84
C MET A 48 3.36 13.68 4.00
N GLY A 49 4.18 14.71 3.73
CA GLY A 49 4.74 15.60 4.74
C GLY A 49 5.53 14.87 5.83
N LEU A 50 6.30 13.84 5.48
CA LEU A 50 7.11 13.04 6.42
C LEU A 50 8.20 13.89 7.08
N ALA A 51 8.52 13.60 8.34
CA ALA A 51 9.32 14.47 9.21
C ALA A 51 10.79 14.60 8.77
N SER A 52 11.41 13.50 8.35
CA SER A 52 12.79 13.49 7.86
C SER A 52 13.02 12.38 6.83
N PRO A 53 14.06 12.47 5.98
CA PRO A 53 14.39 11.41 5.02
C PRO A 53 14.62 10.03 5.67
N SER A 54 15.29 10.01 6.82
CA SER A 54 15.59 8.79 7.57
C SER A 54 14.34 8.16 8.18
N SER A 55 13.49 8.97 8.83
CA SER A 55 12.19 8.50 9.36
C SER A 55 11.25 8.03 8.25
N ALA A 56 11.24 8.69 7.08
CA ALA A 56 10.46 8.27 5.92
C ALA A 56 10.85 6.87 5.42
N ILE A 57 12.15 6.61 5.24
CA ILE A 57 12.67 5.30 4.81
C ILE A 57 12.33 4.24 5.86
N LEU A 58 12.57 4.54 7.15
CA LEU A 58 12.31 3.61 8.24
C LEU A 58 10.81 3.26 8.33
N SER A 59 9.95 4.26 8.23
CA SER A 59 8.49 4.10 8.23
C SER A 59 8.00 3.23 7.07
N ALA A 60 8.54 3.44 5.87
CA ALA A 60 8.21 2.63 4.70
C ALA A 60 8.64 1.16 4.85
N ILE A 61 9.81 0.91 5.45
CA ILE A 61 10.29 -0.46 5.73
C ILE A 61 9.40 -1.15 6.77
N ILE A 62 9.09 -0.45 7.88
CA ILE A 62 8.22 -0.99 8.93
C ILE A 62 6.83 -1.28 8.37
N PHE A 63 6.27 -0.37 7.57
CA PHE A 63 4.98 -0.60 6.92
C PHE A 63 4.99 -1.86 6.04
N ASN A 64 6.05 -2.08 5.24
CA ASN A 64 6.18 -3.32 4.46
C ASN A 64 6.22 -4.58 5.34
N ALA A 65 6.91 -4.51 6.48
CA ALA A 65 6.96 -5.64 7.43
C ALA A 65 5.58 -5.95 8.04
N LEU A 66 4.73 -4.94 8.22
CA LEU A 66 3.38 -5.08 8.77
C LEU A 66 2.33 -5.48 7.73
N ILE A 67 2.41 -4.94 6.52
CA ILE A 67 1.37 -5.14 5.51
C ILE A 67 1.34 -6.58 4.99
N ILE A 68 2.49 -7.24 4.87
CA ILE A 68 2.59 -8.63 4.41
C ILE A 68 1.78 -9.59 5.31
N PRO A 69 2.04 -9.68 6.63
CA PRO A 69 1.26 -10.56 7.51
C PRO A 69 -0.22 -10.15 7.59
N LEU A 70 -0.55 -8.87 7.44
CA LEU A 70 -1.93 -8.40 7.42
C LEU A 70 -2.71 -8.89 6.18
N LEU A 71 -2.03 -9.09 5.05
CA LEU A 71 -2.62 -9.63 3.82
C LEU A 71 -2.72 -11.16 3.80
N VAL A 72 -1.97 -11.88 4.64
CA VAL A 72 -2.01 -13.35 4.71
C VAL A 72 -3.42 -13.87 4.99
N PRO A 73 -4.19 -13.36 5.98
CA PRO A 73 -5.57 -13.79 6.20
C PRO A 73 -6.47 -13.60 4.97
N LEU A 74 -6.28 -12.52 4.21
CA LEU A 74 -7.04 -12.25 2.98
C LEU A 74 -6.70 -13.28 1.90
N ALA A 75 -5.42 -13.63 1.76
CA ALA A 75 -4.97 -14.66 0.83
C ALA A 75 -5.50 -16.06 1.18
N LEU A 76 -5.62 -16.38 2.48
CA LEU A 76 -6.10 -17.67 2.96
C LEU A 76 -7.64 -17.79 2.94
N ARG A 77 -8.37 -16.75 3.36
CA ARG A 77 -9.85 -16.77 3.36
C ARG A 77 -10.42 -16.62 1.96
N GLY A 78 -9.68 -15.95 1.08
CA GLY A 78 -10.09 -15.67 -0.29
C GLY A 78 -11.17 -14.59 -0.40
N VAL A 79 -11.29 -14.03 -1.59
CA VAL A 79 -12.27 -13.00 -1.92
C VAL A 79 -13.56 -13.66 -2.40
N ALA A 80 -14.67 -13.38 -1.72
CA ALA A 80 -15.98 -13.95 -2.06
C ALA A 80 -16.36 -13.63 -3.52
N TYR A 81 -16.65 -14.68 -4.29
CA TYR A 81 -17.08 -14.51 -5.68
C TYR A 81 -18.52 -14.01 -5.74
N ARG A 82 -18.73 -12.89 -6.44
CA ARG A 82 -20.05 -12.40 -6.83
C ARG A 82 -20.20 -12.49 -8.35
N PRO A 83 -21.24 -13.14 -8.88
CA PRO A 83 -21.45 -13.22 -10.32
C PRO A 83 -21.82 -11.84 -10.86
N MET A 84 -20.91 -11.23 -11.62
CA MET A 84 -21.07 -9.92 -12.25
C MET A 84 -20.42 -9.93 -13.65
N PRO A 85 -20.81 -9.02 -14.56
CA PRO A 85 -20.12 -8.83 -15.83
C PRO A 85 -18.64 -8.48 -15.60
N ALA A 86 -17.75 -8.95 -16.50
CA ALA A 86 -16.30 -8.80 -16.35
C ALA A 86 -15.85 -7.34 -16.14
N ALA A 87 -16.44 -6.39 -16.88
CA ALA A 87 -16.13 -4.97 -16.74
C ALA A 87 -16.49 -4.43 -15.34
N SER A 88 -17.68 -4.78 -14.83
CA SER A 88 -18.10 -4.38 -13.48
C SER A 88 -17.24 -5.02 -12.39
N GLN A 89 -16.78 -6.25 -12.62
CA GLN A 89 -15.90 -6.94 -11.68
C GLN A 89 -14.50 -6.31 -11.63
N LEU A 90 -13.96 -5.92 -12.78
CA LEU A 90 -12.69 -5.18 -12.86
C LEU A 90 -12.79 -3.86 -12.11
N LEU A 91 -13.83 -3.06 -12.38
CA LEU A 91 -14.05 -1.78 -11.70
C LEU A 91 -14.21 -1.95 -10.20
N HIS A 92 -14.96 -2.97 -9.75
CA HIS A 92 -15.09 -3.25 -8.33
C HIS A 92 -13.74 -3.63 -7.70
N ASN A 93 -12.94 -4.45 -8.38
CA ASN A 93 -11.64 -4.85 -7.89
C ASN A 93 -10.67 -3.67 -7.79
N LEU A 94 -10.61 -2.82 -8.83
CA LEU A 94 -9.83 -1.59 -8.82
C LEU A 94 -10.32 -0.61 -7.75
N GLY A 95 -11.63 -0.46 -7.60
CA GLY A 95 -12.24 0.44 -6.63
C GLY A 95 -11.98 0.04 -5.18
N VAL A 96 -12.05 -1.26 -4.85
CA VAL A 96 -11.84 -1.74 -3.47
C VAL A 96 -10.37 -2.01 -3.19
N TYR A 97 -9.73 -2.88 -3.98
CA TYR A 97 -8.36 -3.32 -3.72
C TYR A 97 -7.32 -2.35 -4.28
N GLY A 98 -7.62 -1.67 -5.39
CA GLY A 98 -6.74 -0.62 -5.91
C GLY A 98 -6.75 0.61 -5.01
N ALA A 99 -7.93 1.17 -4.71
CA ALA A 99 -8.01 2.32 -3.80
C ALA A 99 -7.52 1.97 -2.39
N GLY A 100 -7.87 0.78 -1.87
CA GLY A 100 -7.34 0.29 -0.60
C GLY A 100 -5.81 0.17 -0.61
N GLY A 101 -5.23 -0.32 -1.72
CA GLY A 101 -3.80 -0.41 -1.90
C GLY A 101 -3.09 0.93 -1.99
N VAL A 102 -3.77 2.01 -2.43
CA VAL A 102 -3.22 3.38 -2.36
C VAL A 102 -3.38 3.98 -0.97
N ILE A 103 -4.58 3.88 -0.37
CA ILE A 103 -4.90 4.58 0.88
C ILE A 103 -4.15 3.98 2.07
N ALA A 104 -4.08 2.64 2.16
CA ALA A 104 -3.45 1.94 3.28
C ALA A 104 -1.99 2.36 3.55
N PRO A 105 -1.07 2.38 2.56
CA PRO A 105 0.29 2.86 2.77
C PRO A 105 0.38 4.35 3.08
N PHE A 106 -0.44 5.21 2.46
CA PHE A 106 -0.44 6.65 2.78
C PHE A 106 -0.73 6.90 4.25
N ILE A 107 -1.77 6.25 4.78
CA ILE A 107 -2.14 6.39 6.19
C ILE A 107 -1.13 5.66 7.09
N GLY A 108 -0.78 4.42 6.75
CA GLY A 108 0.08 3.57 7.57
C GLY A 108 1.48 4.13 7.73
N ILE A 109 2.14 4.52 6.62
CA ILE A 109 3.48 5.12 6.66
C ILE A 109 3.45 6.42 7.45
N LYS A 110 2.43 7.28 7.26
CA LYS A 110 2.31 8.53 7.99
C LYS A 110 2.15 8.33 9.49
N LEU A 111 1.34 7.36 9.91
CA LEU A 111 1.17 7.05 11.34
C LEU A 111 2.46 6.51 11.96
N ILE A 112 3.19 5.66 11.23
CA ILE A 112 4.48 5.15 11.69
C ILE A 112 5.51 6.29 11.80
N ASP A 113 5.56 7.19 10.82
CA ASP A 113 6.44 8.35 10.81
C ASP A 113 6.17 9.28 12.00
N LEU A 114 4.89 9.57 12.27
CA LEU A 114 4.50 10.37 13.42
C LEU A 114 4.86 9.69 14.75
N ALA A 115 4.75 8.36 14.84
CA ALA A 115 5.16 7.62 16.03
C ALA A 115 6.68 7.67 16.24
N ILE A 116 7.46 7.49 15.18
CA ILE A 116 8.93 7.54 15.21
C ILE A 116 9.41 8.95 15.59
N ALA A 117 8.87 9.98 14.92
CA ALA A 117 9.22 11.37 15.18
C ALA A 117 8.77 11.82 16.57
N GLY A 118 7.56 11.43 17.00
CA GLY A 118 7.02 11.76 18.32
C GLY A 118 7.75 11.10 19.48
N LEU A 119 8.34 9.91 19.27
CA LEU A 119 9.16 9.21 20.26
C LEU A 119 10.65 9.63 20.22
N GLY A 120 11.05 10.50 19.29
CA GLY A 120 12.43 10.94 19.13
C GLY A 120 13.40 9.81 18.77
N LEU A 121 12.90 8.77 18.08
CA LEU A 121 13.70 7.60 17.71
C LEU A 121 14.69 7.90 16.57
N VAL A 122 14.48 9.00 15.83
CA VAL A 122 15.30 9.49 14.71
C VAL A 122 15.22 11.01 14.62
#